data_AF-A0A399QHM1-F1
#
_entry.id   AF-A0A399QHM1-F1
#
_cell.length_a   1.000
_cell.length_b   1.000
_cell.length_c   1.000
_cell.angle_alpha   90.00
_cell.angle_beta   90.00
_cell.angle_gamma   90.00
#
_symmetry.space_group_name_H-M   'P 1'
#
loop_
_entity.id
_entity.type
_entity.pdbx_description
1 polymer ?
#
loop_
_entity_poly.entity_id
_entity_poly.type
_entity_poly.pdbx_seq_one_letter_code
_entity_poly.pdbx_strand_id
1 'polypeptide(L)' 'RLLLGGGVVANARVRELAAERCRAAGIELRIPPLSLCTDNGAMIAALGARLIESGRAPSGLAFGADSTLPVTVVQVG' A
#
# COMPACT_ATOMS: atom_id res chain seq x y z
N ARG A 1 -13.99 -5.88 0.95
CA ARG A 1 -13.12 -5.28 1.99
C ARG A 1 -12.59 -3.94 1.51
N LEU A 2 -12.44 -2.96 2.41
CA LEU A 2 -11.79 -1.67 2.17
C LEU A 2 -10.50 -1.62 2.99
N LEU A 3 -9.38 -1.23 2.34
CA LEU A 3 -8.11 -0.95 3.01
C LEU A 3 -7.86 0.55 2.97
N LEU A 4 -7.56 1.16 4.12
CA LEU A 4 -7.12 2.55 4.17
C LEU A 4 -5.63 2.62 4.52
N GLY A 5 -4.87 3.28 3.66
CA GLY A 5 -3.46 3.63 3.85
C GLY A 5 -3.21 5.07 3.40
N GLY A 6 -2.00 5.58 3.64
CA GLY A 6 -1.61 6.97 3.39
C GLY A 6 -1.70 7.84 4.64
N GLY A 7 -0.96 8.96 4.64
CA GLY A 7 -0.87 9.86 5.80
C GLY A 7 -2.20 10.46 6.26
N VAL A 8 -3.17 10.61 5.34
CA VAL A 8 -4.52 11.13 5.64
C VAL A 8 -5.28 10.22 6.63
N VAL A 9 -4.94 8.93 6.69
CA VAL A 9 -5.53 7.96 7.63
C VAL A 9 -5.25 8.31 9.09
N ALA A 10 -4.25 9.15 9.38
CA ALA A 10 -4.00 9.68 10.73
C ALA A 10 -5.18 10.52 11.25
N ASN A 11 -6.03 11.07 10.37
CA ASN A 11 -7.22 11.80 10.76
C ASN A 11 -8.29 10.88 11.37
N ALA A 12 -8.64 11.13 12.64
CA ALA A 12 -9.63 10.33 13.37
C ALA A 12 -11.02 10.34 12.71
N ARG A 13 -11.48 11.51 12.26
CA ARG A 13 -12.79 11.68 11.62
C ARG A 13 -12.92 10.86 10.33
N VAL A 14 -11.85 10.77 9.53
CA VAL A 14 -11.79 9.91 8.32
C VAL A 14 -11.99 8.45 8.69
N ARG A 15 -11.27 7.96 9.72
CA ARG A 15 -11.37 6.55 10.16
C ARG A 15 -12.77 6.21 10.69
N GLU A 16 -13.34 7.08 11.51
CA GLU A 16 -14.68 6.90 12.08
C GLU A 16 -15.76 6.85 10.98
N LEU A 17 -15.71 7.79 10.03
CA LEU A 17 -16.67 7.83 8.94
C LEU A 17 -16.54 6.63 8.00
N ALA A 18 -15.31 6.17 7.74
CA ALA A 18 -15.08 4.96 6.97
C ALA A 18 -15.62 3.72 7.68
N ALA A 19 -15.43 3.61 9.00
CA ALA A 19 -15.96 2.51 9.80
C ALA A 19 -17.50 2.46 9.75
N GLU A 20 -18.15 3.61 9.93
CA GLU A 20 -19.60 3.75 9.84
C GLU A 20 -20.14 3.26 8.48
N ARG A 21 -19.56 3.77 7.39
CA ARG A 21 -19.99 3.44 6.03
C ARG A 21 -19.72 1.98 5.67
N CYS A 22 -18.56 1.46 6.08
CA CYS A 22 -18.21 0.06 5.86
C CYS A 22 -19.19 -0.87 6.60
N ARG A 23 -19.52 -0.57 7.86
CA ARG A 23 -20.52 -1.31 8.64
C ARG A 23 -21.89 -1.29 7.98
N ALA A 24 -22.35 -0.12 7.53
CA ALA A 24 -23.64 0.02 6.83
C ALA A 24 -23.68 -0.76 5.50
N ALA A 25 -22.55 -0.88 4.81
CA ALA A 25 -22.43 -1.60 3.54
C ALA A 25 -22.06 -3.09 3.68
N GLY A 26 -21.88 -3.61 4.91
CA GLY A 26 -21.41 -4.98 5.14
C GLY A 26 -19.98 -5.23 4.63
N ILE A 27 -19.14 -4.19 4.53
CA ILE A 27 -17.76 -4.27 4.05
C ILE A 27 -16.81 -4.33 5.25
N GLU A 28 -15.87 -5.29 5.24
CA GLU A 28 -14.75 -5.29 6.19
C GLU A 28 -13.83 -4.09 5.95
N LEU A 29 -13.62 -3.26 6.98
CA LEU A 29 -12.62 -2.20 6.99
C LEU A 29 -11.33 -2.70 7.64
N ARG A 30 -10.20 -2.53 6.93
CA ARG A 30 -8.86 -2.80 7.45
C ARG A 30 -8.03 -1.52 7.44
N ILE A 31 -7.42 -1.21 8.58
CA ILE A 31 -6.48 -0.11 8.75
C ILE A 31 -5.22 -0.70 9.39
N PRO A 32 -4.04 -0.63 8.74
CA PRO A 32 -2.78 -1.03 9.37
C PRO A 32 -2.46 -0.18 10.61
N PRO A 33 -1.47 -0.56 11.44
CA PRO A 33 -0.89 0.35 12.42
C PRO A 33 -0.55 1.70 11.77
N LEU A 34 -0.84 2.82 12.45
CA LEU A 34 -0.67 4.15 11.86
C LEU A 34 0.77 4.44 11.42
N SER A 35 1.75 3.88 12.12
CA SER A 35 3.18 3.94 11.76
C SER A 35 3.52 3.27 10.43
N LEU A 36 2.64 2.40 9.93
CA LEU A 36 2.76 1.73 8.64
C LEU A 36 1.85 2.34 7.56
N CYS A 37 1.03 3.34 7.90
CA CYS A 37 0.12 3.98 6.95
C CYS A 37 0.81 5.04 6.09
N THR A 38 1.81 5.74 6.61
CA THR A 38 2.64 6.67 5.84
C THR A 38 3.71 5.94 5.04
N ASP A 39 4.30 6.61 4.04
CA ASP A 39 5.40 6.05 3.26
C ASP A 39 6.53 5.57 4.16
N ASN A 40 6.94 4.31 3.98
CA ASN A 40 7.97 3.68 4.80
C ASN A 40 8.75 2.63 4.00
N GLY A 41 9.92 2.22 4.48
CA GLY A 41 10.72 1.19 3.82
C GLY A 41 10.09 -0.21 3.89
N ALA A 42 9.27 -0.49 4.90
CA ALA A 42 8.70 -1.82 5.12
C ALA A 42 7.69 -2.21 4.02
N MET A 43 6.88 -1.26 3.52
CA MET A 43 5.97 -1.53 2.40
C MET A 43 6.72 -1.89 1.12
N ILE A 44 7.86 -1.23 0.85
CA ILE A 44 8.70 -1.50 -0.32
C ILE A 44 9.40 -2.85 -0.18
N ALA A 45 9.96 -3.13 0.99
CA ALA A 45 10.60 -4.42 1.29
C ALA A 45 9.60 -5.59 1.17
N ALA A 46 8.39 -5.42 1.71
CA ALA A 46 7.34 -6.43 1.60
C ALA A 46 6.94 -6.67 0.14
N LEU A 47 6.73 -5.61 -0.66
CA LEU A 47 6.45 -5.76 -2.09
C LEU A 47 7.57 -6.49 -2.83
N GLY A 48 8.83 -6.10 -2.61
CA GLY A 48 10.00 -6.75 -3.22
C GLY A 48 10.09 -8.24 -2.87
N ALA A 49 9.91 -8.60 -1.60
CA ALA A 49 9.88 -9.99 -1.16
C ALA A 49 8.77 -10.79 -1.87
N ARG A 50 7.56 -10.23 -1.96
CA ARG A 50 6.43 -10.87 -2.66
C ARG A 50 6.70 -11.08 -4.15
N LEU A 51 7.40 -10.15 -4.81
CA LEU A 51 7.81 -10.30 -6.20
C LEU A 51 8.83 -11.44 -6.36
N ILE A 52 9.84 -11.51 -5.50
CA ILE A 52 10.84 -12.60 -5.54
C ILE A 52 10.18 -13.95 -5.25
N GLU A 53 9.32 -14.05 -4.22
CA GLU A 53 8.57 -15.26 -3.87
C GLU A 53 7.73 -15.79 -5.04
N SER A 54 7.22 -14.88 -5.87
CA SER A 54 6.42 -15.21 -7.05
C SER A 54 7.23 -15.47 -8.32
N GLY A 55 8.56 -15.61 -8.20
CA GLY A 55 9.46 -15.99 -9.29
C GLY A 55 10.01 -14.83 -10.13
N ARG A 56 9.83 -13.57 -9.73
CA ARG A 56 10.50 -12.45 -10.40
C ARG A 56 11.97 -12.42 -10.00
N ALA A 57 12.86 -12.20 -10.98
CA ALA A 57 14.27 -11.96 -10.70
C ALA A 57 14.47 -10.60 -10.02
N PRO A 58 15.55 -10.44 -9.21
CA PRO A 58 15.97 -9.13 -8.73
C PRO A 58 16.26 -8.18 -9.90
N SER A 59 15.99 -6.88 -9.71
CA SER A 59 16.31 -5.86 -10.74
C SER A 59 17.81 -5.76 -10.99
N GLY A 60 18.20 -5.48 -12.23
CA GLY A 60 19.58 -5.24 -12.63
C GLY A 60 20.10 -3.85 -12.27
N LEU A 61 21.40 -3.61 -12.51
CA LEU A 61 22.05 -2.32 -12.21
C LEU A 61 21.52 -1.14 -13.05
N ALA A 62 20.82 -1.42 -14.15
CA ALA A 62 20.21 -0.40 -14.99
C ALA A 62 18.82 0.06 -14.49
N PHE A 63 18.30 -0.52 -13.41
CA PHE A 63 17.00 -0.14 -12.85
C PHE A 63 17.02 1.31 -12.35
N GLY A 64 16.28 2.17 -13.05
CA GLY A 64 16.18 3.60 -12.76
C GLY A 64 14.86 3.98 -12.09
N ALA A 65 14.82 5.21 -11.58
CA ALA A 65 13.60 5.81 -11.03
C ALA A 65 12.74 6.43 -12.15
N ASP A 66 11.43 6.24 -12.05
CA ASP A 66 10.42 6.95 -12.84
C ASP A 66 9.52 7.74 -11.86
N SER A 67 9.62 9.08 -11.91
CA SER A 67 8.86 9.97 -11.02
C SER A 67 7.38 10.06 -11.36
N THR A 68 6.97 9.49 -12.49
CA THR A 68 5.61 9.51 -13.02
C THR A 68 5.02 8.12 -13.19
N LEU A 69 5.68 7.08 -12.64
CA LEU A 69 5.27 5.68 -12.79
C LEU A 69 3.79 5.51 -12.43
N PRO A 70 2.93 5.07 -13.36
CA PRO A 70 1.53 4.84 -13.06
C PRO A 70 1.37 3.76 -11.98
N VAL A 71 0.46 3.97 -11.02
CA VAL A 71 0.20 3.01 -9.93
C VAL A 71 -0.26 1.63 -10.41
N THR A 72 -0.76 1.55 -11.64
CA THR A 72 -1.19 0.31 -12.30
C THR A 72 -0.02 -0.50 -12.86
N VAL A 73 1.19 0.06 -12.88
CA VAL A 73 2.40 -0.57 -13.42
C VAL A 73 3.32 -0.96 -12.27
N VAL A 74 3.74 -2.22 -12.25
CA VAL A 74 4.81 -2.70 -11.38
C VAL A 74 6.05 -2.86 -12.24
N GLN A 75 7.03 -1.96 -12.07
CA GLN A 75 8.28 -2.01 -12.81
C GLN A 75 9.14 -3.19 -12.32
N VAL A 76 9.45 -4.10 -13.22
CA VAL A 76 10.34 -5.25 -13.00
C VAL A 76 11.39 -5.21 -14.12
N GLY A 77 12.68 -5.14 -13.78
CA GLY A 77 13.75 -5.00 -14.78
C GLY A 77 15.05 -4.43 -14.23
#